data_AF-A0A1D7V436-F1
#
_entry.id   AF-A0A1D7V436-F1
#
_cell.length_a   1.000
_cell.length_b   1.000
_cell.length_c   1.000
_cell.angle_alpha   90.00
_cell.angle_beta   90.00
_cell.angle_gamma   90.00
#
_symmetry.space_group_name_H-M   'P 1'
#
loop_
_entity.id
_entity.type
_entity.pdbx_description
1 polymer ?
#
loop_
_entity_poly.entity_id
_entity_poly.type
_entity_poly.pdbx_seq_one_letter_code
_entity_poly.pdbx_strand_id
1 'polypeptide(L)'
;MLSPIQIAKKLVLEYSYPKGLLDQIPAEGTYYNGSSSVYLEEDETVTPEILSKALSYFIEIDEKEVSEEEIPLGSSKMKGLPHLPDPGFWPKATYFFAQLNVAEFKKYDIENLFPDQGILYVFDNIEGEFTLKFYEGPISNLKITDYPDAKTLPEAKYYLEEYRDVAYQLSFKPNYIFYVAGDAYDYRTIAKLIPQDLSDQLRKIFKAELATWSPSLRIFGRPLFWQGEDEEGFDYDDDEGEEEETEEVENLTEEENDILIFHSEIGEGHFHIRIDRKNLKDKKFDAAYSTYSGT
;
A
#
# COMPACT_ATOMS: atom_id res chain seq x y z
N MET A 1 -14.44 -11.06 -17.52
CA MET A 1 -15.23 -9.98 -16.90
C MET A 1 -14.23 -8.95 -16.42
N LEU A 2 -14.49 -7.65 -16.62
CA LEU A 2 -13.59 -6.60 -16.15
C LEU A 2 -13.63 -6.53 -14.61
N SER A 3 -12.48 -6.26 -13.99
CA SER A 3 -12.38 -5.98 -12.55
C SER A 3 -13.05 -4.63 -12.22
N PRO A 4 -13.43 -4.37 -10.96
CA PRO A 4 -13.96 -3.05 -10.57
C PRO A 4 -13.01 -1.90 -10.91
N ILE A 5 -11.70 -2.12 -10.79
CA ILE A 5 -10.67 -1.13 -11.18
C ILE A 5 -10.74 -0.86 -12.69
N GLN A 6 -10.78 -1.90 -13.52
CA GLN A 6 -10.89 -1.74 -14.99
C GLN A 6 -12.19 -1.03 -15.40
N ILE A 7 -13.31 -1.31 -14.73
CA ILE A 7 -14.58 -0.63 -14.98
C ILE A 7 -14.46 0.85 -14.61
N ALA A 8 -13.84 1.18 -13.47
CA ALA A 8 -13.66 2.55 -13.02
C ALA A 8 -12.68 3.35 -13.92
N LYS A 9 -11.55 2.75 -14.32
CA LYS A 9 -10.60 3.37 -15.27
C LYS A 9 -11.28 3.65 -16.61
N LYS A 10 -12.03 2.68 -17.14
CA LYS A 10 -12.83 2.87 -18.35
C LYS A 10 -13.87 3.99 -18.20
N LEU A 11 -14.55 4.07 -17.06
CA LEU A 11 -15.50 5.15 -16.78
C LEU A 11 -14.81 6.52 -16.81
N VAL A 12 -13.65 6.67 -16.19
CA VAL A 12 -12.87 7.92 -16.20
C VAL A 12 -12.46 8.28 -17.62
N LEU A 13 -11.92 7.32 -18.38
CA LEU A 13 -11.50 7.53 -19.77
C LEU A 13 -12.64 7.99 -20.68
N GLU A 14 -13.82 7.38 -20.57
CA GLU A 14 -14.97 7.67 -21.43
C GLU A 14 -15.85 8.83 -20.92
N TYR A 15 -15.50 9.44 -19.78
CA TYR A 15 -16.32 10.48 -19.16
C TYR A 15 -16.34 11.76 -20.00
N SER A 16 -17.51 12.35 -20.19
CA SER A 16 -17.69 13.60 -20.93
C SER A 16 -17.37 14.82 -20.06
N TYR A 17 -16.08 15.15 -19.93
CA TYR A 17 -15.63 16.29 -19.13
C TYR A 17 -16.16 17.64 -19.66
N PRO A 18 -16.57 18.56 -18.77
CA PRO A 18 -16.81 19.94 -19.16
C PRO A 18 -15.59 20.55 -19.85
N LYS A 19 -15.85 21.32 -20.91
CA LYS A 19 -14.78 21.95 -21.70
C LYS A 19 -13.88 22.82 -20.80
N GLY A 20 -12.57 22.57 -20.88
CA GLY A 20 -11.55 23.30 -20.12
C GLY A 20 -11.52 22.98 -18.62
N LEU A 21 -12.19 21.92 -18.18
CA LEU A 21 -12.09 21.47 -16.78
C LEU A 21 -10.72 20.87 -16.48
N LEU A 22 -10.24 19.98 -17.34
CA LEU A 22 -8.97 19.29 -17.11
C LEU A 22 -7.77 20.24 -17.22
N ASP A 23 -7.87 21.27 -18.06
CA ASP A 23 -6.89 22.37 -18.15
C ASP A 23 -6.71 23.17 -16.84
N GLN A 24 -7.60 22.99 -15.85
CA GLN A 24 -7.48 23.62 -14.53
C GLN A 24 -6.68 22.77 -13.54
N ILE A 25 -6.39 21.51 -13.88
CA ILE A 25 -5.52 20.65 -13.08
C ILE A 25 -4.08 21.11 -13.37
N PRO A 26 -3.28 21.48 -12.36
CA PRO A 26 -1.91 21.89 -12.57
C PRO A 26 -1.14 20.81 -13.35
N ALA A 27 -0.38 21.20 -14.36
CA ALA A 27 0.50 20.28 -15.07
C ALA A 27 1.92 20.22 -14.48
N GLU A 28 2.15 20.92 -13.37
CA GLU A 28 3.45 20.88 -12.68
C GLU A 28 3.54 19.61 -11.83
N GLY A 29 4.53 18.75 -12.11
CA GLY A 29 4.85 17.57 -11.31
C GLY A 29 4.66 16.25 -12.04
N THR A 30 4.25 15.22 -11.30
CA THR A 30 4.12 13.85 -11.80
C THR A 30 2.68 13.33 -11.74
N TYR A 31 2.43 12.27 -12.49
CA TYR A 31 1.29 11.39 -12.28
C TYR A 31 1.76 9.95 -12.13
N TYR A 32 1.02 9.14 -11.37
CA TYR A 32 1.30 7.70 -11.28
C TYR A 32 0.58 6.98 -12.41
N ASN A 33 1.30 6.29 -13.28
CA ASN A 33 0.68 5.60 -14.41
C ASN A 33 0.11 4.21 -14.04
N GLY A 34 0.33 3.75 -12.80
CA GLY A 34 0.07 2.38 -12.40
C GLY A 34 1.31 1.48 -12.44
N SER A 35 2.51 2.05 -12.41
CA SER A 35 3.76 1.32 -12.19
C SER A 35 4.84 2.27 -11.67
N SER A 36 4.91 3.45 -12.28
CA SER A 36 5.89 4.51 -12.00
C SER A 36 5.22 5.88 -11.92
N SER A 37 5.94 6.81 -11.31
CA SER A 37 5.69 8.24 -11.40
C SER A 37 6.28 8.78 -12.69
N VAL A 38 5.46 9.46 -13.47
CA VAL A 38 5.80 10.01 -14.78
C VAL A 38 5.66 11.53 -14.72
N TYR A 39 6.69 12.25 -15.16
CA TYR A 39 6.64 13.71 -15.26
C TYR A 39 5.72 14.14 -16.40
N LEU A 40 4.91 15.15 -16.14
CA LEU A 40 4.20 15.86 -17.20
C LEU A 40 5.19 16.76 -17.94
N GLU A 41 5.12 16.79 -19.27
CA GLU A 41 5.97 17.68 -20.08
C GLU A 41 5.58 19.17 -19.88
N GLU A 42 6.50 20.12 -20.17
CA GLU A 42 6.33 21.56 -19.88
C GLU A 42 5.05 22.21 -20.44
N ASP A 43 4.39 21.59 -21.42
CA ASP A 43 3.13 22.04 -22.03
C ASP A 43 2.03 20.95 -22.06
N GLU A 44 2.25 19.79 -21.43
CA GLU A 44 1.27 18.70 -21.40
C GLU A 44 0.11 19.05 -20.46
N THR A 45 -1.12 18.80 -20.88
CA THR A 45 -2.29 18.96 -20.01
C THR A 45 -2.82 17.61 -19.57
N VAL A 46 -3.43 17.57 -18.38
CA VAL A 46 -4.06 16.34 -17.90
C VAL A 46 -5.18 15.94 -18.85
N THR A 47 -5.08 14.72 -19.39
CA THR A 47 -6.06 14.13 -20.29
C THR A 47 -6.93 13.10 -19.56
N PRO A 48 -8.08 12.69 -20.13
CA PRO A 48 -8.83 11.54 -19.62
C PRO A 48 -7.98 10.27 -19.51
N GLU A 49 -7.03 10.08 -20.42
CA GLU A 49 -6.08 8.96 -20.42
C GLU A 49 -5.16 9.01 -19.19
N ILE A 50 -4.52 10.15 -18.93
CA ILE A 50 -3.68 10.37 -17.73
C ILE A 50 -4.50 10.15 -16.47
N LEU A 51 -5.69 10.75 -16.40
CA LEU A 51 -6.54 10.66 -15.21
C LEU A 51 -7.03 9.23 -14.96
N SER A 52 -7.30 8.47 -16.02
CA SER A 52 -7.64 7.05 -15.96
C SER A 52 -6.47 6.20 -15.45
N LYS A 53 -5.24 6.47 -15.93
CA LYS A 53 -4.03 5.79 -15.44
C LYS A 53 -3.78 6.08 -13.95
N ALA A 54 -3.88 7.36 -13.56
CA ALA A 54 -3.67 7.88 -12.21
C ALA A 54 -4.73 7.50 -11.17
N LEU A 55 -5.86 6.94 -11.60
CA LEU A 55 -6.89 6.46 -10.69
C LEU A 55 -6.42 5.18 -9.98
N SER A 56 -6.35 5.26 -8.65
CA SER A 56 -5.97 4.14 -7.78
C SER A 56 -6.96 3.92 -6.65
N TYR A 57 -7.09 2.65 -6.26
CA TYR A 57 -7.86 2.20 -5.10
C TYR A 57 -6.90 1.75 -4.00
N PHE A 58 -7.23 2.03 -2.74
CA PHE A 58 -6.48 1.54 -1.60
C PHE A 58 -7.36 1.36 -0.36
N ILE A 59 -6.86 0.57 0.58
CA ILE A 59 -7.42 0.41 1.92
C ILE A 59 -6.49 1.17 2.85
N GLU A 60 -6.96 2.31 3.34
CA GLU A 60 -6.32 3.07 4.41
C GLU A 60 -6.38 2.27 5.70
N ILE A 61 -5.28 2.31 6.45
CA ILE A 61 -5.19 1.73 7.78
C ILE A 61 -5.04 2.90 8.76
N ASP A 62 -6.04 3.07 9.61
CA ASP A 62 -5.97 3.99 10.73
C ASP A 62 -5.41 3.26 11.95
N GLU A 63 -4.47 3.89 12.64
CA GLU A 63 -3.91 3.38 13.89
C GLU A 63 -4.37 4.20 15.10
N LYS A 64 -4.62 3.51 16.20
CA LYS A 64 -4.98 4.13 17.47
C LYS A 64 -4.16 3.50 18.59
N GLU A 65 -3.37 4.31 19.27
CA GLU A 65 -2.65 3.86 20.46
C GLU A 65 -3.65 3.42 21.54
N VAL A 66 -3.43 2.21 22.06
CA VAL A 66 -4.26 1.58 23.09
C VAL A 66 -3.38 0.75 24.01
N SER A 67 -3.88 0.41 25.20
CA SER A 67 -3.19 -0.52 26.07
C SER A 67 -3.25 -1.95 25.52
N GLU A 68 -2.24 -2.76 25.82
CA GLU A 68 -2.11 -4.14 25.31
C GLU A 68 -3.32 -4.99 25.72
N GLU A 69 -3.86 -4.80 26.92
CA GLU A 69 -5.00 -5.54 27.46
C GLU A 69 -6.33 -5.21 26.78
N GLU A 70 -6.42 -4.08 26.08
CA GLU A 70 -7.62 -3.66 25.36
C GLU A 70 -7.72 -4.27 23.96
N ILE A 71 -6.62 -4.81 23.43
CA ILE A 71 -6.59 -5.35 22.06
C ILE A 71 -7.21 -6.76 22.03
N PRO A 72 -8.29 -6.98 21.27
CA PRO A 72 -8.88 -8.30 21.17
C PRO A 72 -7.92 -9.33 20.56
N LEU A 73 -7.96 -10.56 21.06
CA LEU A 73 -7.14 -11.65 20.54
C LEU A 73 -7.37 -11.85 19.04
N GLY A 74 -6.28 -11.80 18.27
CA GLY A 74 -6.31 -11.98 16.82
C GLY A 74 -6.77 -10.77 16.01
N SER A 75 -7.04 -9.60 16.62
CA SER A 75 -7.33 -8.37 15.87
C SER A 75 -6.09 -7.80 15.19
N SER A 76 -6.28 -6.95 14.18
CA SER A 76 -5.16 -6.26 13.54
C SER A 76 -4.53 -5.25 14.52
N LYS A 77 -3.20 -5.29 14.63
CA LYS A 77 -2.44 -4.39 15.52
C LYS A 77 -1.03 -4.14 14.96
N MET A 78 -0.42 -3.05 15.41
CA MET A 78 0.99 -2.73 15.22
C MET A 78 1.70 -2.60 16.56
N LYS A 79 2.94 -3.10 16.59
CA LYS A 79 3.81 -3.13 17.78
C LYS A 79 3.12 -3.80 19.00
N GLY A 80 3.75 -3.77 20.16
CA GLY A 80 3.26 -4.48 21.35
C GLY A 80 3.50 -5.98 21.27
N LEU A 81 2.71 -6.76 22.01
CA LEU A 81 2.85 -8.22 22.07
C LEU A 81 2.06 -8.92 20.95
N PRO A 82 2.68 -9.75 20.10
CA PRO A 82 1.93 -10.41 19.03
C PRO A 82 1.03 -11.53 19.55
N HIS A 83 -0.06 -11.77 18.82
CA HIS A 83 -0.95 -12.91 19.02
C HIS A 83 -0.47 -14.08 18.14
N LEU A 84 0.37 -14.97 18.66
CA LEU A 84 0.95 -16.07 17.88
C LEU A 84 0.31 -17.43 18.22
N PRO A 85 0.27 -18.40 17.28
CA PRO A 85 -0.21 -19.76 17.57
C PRO A 85 0.70 -20.48 18.58
N ASP A 86 2.01 -20.23 18.49
CA ASP A 86 3.01 -20.66 19.45
C ASP A 86 4.29 -19.78 19.33
N PRO A 87 5.16 -19.74 20.36
CA PRO A 87 6.36 -18.91 20.33
C PRO A 87 7.37 -19.26 19.22
N GLY A 88 7.36 -20.50 18.71
CA GLY A 88 8.24 -20.93 17.62
C GLY A 88 7.83 -20.39 16.25
N PHE A 89 6.65 -19.79 16.15
CA PHE A 89 6.20 -19.08 14.96
C PHE A 89 6.97 -17.77 14.71
N TRP A 90 7.50 -17.14 15.77
CA TRP A 90 8.29 -15.91 15.70
C TRP A 90 9.65 -16.20 15.03
N PRO A 91 9.99 -15.52 13.92
CA PRO A 91 11.31 -15.62 13.31
C PRO A 91 12.45 -15.24 14.28
N LYS A 92 13.63 -15.82 14.12
CA LYS A 92 14.76 -15.46 14.98
C LYS A 92 15.26 -14.05 14.65
N ALA A 93 15.72 -13.33 15.67
CA ALA A 93 16.37 -12.03 15.53
C ALA A 93 15.50 -10.97 14.82
N THR A 94 14.18 -10.99 15.02
CA THR A 94 13.25 -10.00 14.48
C THR A 94 12.39 -9.37 15.56
N TYR A 95 11.92 -8.15 15.32
CA TYR A 95 10.89 -7.47 16.08
C TYR A 95 9.52 -7.72 15.46
N PHE A 96 8.47 -7.70 16.28
CA PHE A 96 7.10 -7.77 15.78
C PHE A 96 6.67 -6.37 15.34
N PHE A 97 6.35 -6.20 14.06
CA PHE A 97 5.93 -4.91 13.51
C PHE A 97 4.40 -4.82 13.42
N ALA A 98 3.75 -5.76 12.75
CA ALA A 98 2.30 -5.75 12.57
C ALA A 98 1.71 -7.16 12.48
N GLN A 99 0.44 -7.29 12.88
CA GLN A 99 -0.43 -8.40 12.49
C GLN A 99 -1.69 -7.84 11.85
N LEU A 100 -2.09 -8.40 10.72
CA LEU A 100 -3.26 -7.99 9.95
C LEU A 100 -4.21 -9.17 9.85
N ASN A 101 -5.37 -9.05 10.50
CA ASN A 101 -6.44 -10.02 10.39
C ASN A 101 -7.21 -9.79 9.10
N VAL A 102 -7.08 -10.73 8.17
CA VAL A 102 -7.65 -10.60 6.83
C VAL A 102 -9.17 -10.41 6.87
N ALA A 103 -9.86 -11.02 7.83
CA ALA A 103 -11.31 -10.88 7.95
C ALA A 103 -11.77 -9.43 8.23
N GLU A 104 -10.91 -8.59 8.81
CA GLU A 104 -11.26 -7.20 9.16
C GLU A 104 -11.30 -6.29 7.93
N PHE A 105 -10.46 -6.54 6.93
CA PHE A 105 -10.36 -5.72 5.71
C PHE A 105 -10.82 -6.44 4.43
N LYS A 106 -11.05 -7.76 4.45
CA LYS A 106 -11.46 -8.55 3.26
C LYS A 106 -12.70 -7.99 2.56
N LYS A 107 -13.64 -7.41 3.30
CA LYS A 107 -14.85 -6.77 2.74
C LYS A 107 -14.54 -5.56 1.83
N TYR A 108 -13.32 -5.04 1.88
CA TYR A 108 -12.80 -3.93 1.06
C TYR A 108 -11.85 -4.42 -0.05
N ASP A 109 -11.58 -5.72 -0.15
CA ASP A 109 -10.78 -6.29 -1.23
C ASP A 109 -11.64 -6.44 -2.50
N ILE A 110 -11.73 -5.35 -3.28
CA ILE A 110 -12.60 -5.25 -4.46
C ILE A 110 -12.19 -6.20 -5.59
N GLU A 111 -10.96 -6.71 -5.57
CA GLU A 111 -10.42 -7.64 -6.57
C GLU A 111 -10.44 -9.09 -6.09
N ASN A 112 -10.86 -9.32 -4.84
CA ASN A 112 -10.95 -10.62 -4.20
C ASN A 112 -9.63 -11.41 -4.27
N LEU A 113 -8.51 -10.74 -3.97
CA LEU A 113 -7.17 -11.30 -3.99
C LEU A 113 -6.80 -12.03 -2.70
N PHE A 114 -7.17 -11.48 -1.55
CA PHE A 114 -6.80 -12.01 -0.23
C PHE A 114 -7.63 -13.28 0.11
N PRO A 115 -7.12 -14.17 0.98
CA PRO A 115 -7.94 -15.25 1.54
C PRO A 115 -9.12 -14.71 2.36
N ASP A 116 -10.14 -15.54 2.63
CA ASP A 116 -11.30 -15.08 3.44
C ASP A 116 -10.97 -14.85 4.92
N GLN A 117 -9.92 -15.54 5.41
CA GLN A 117 -9.51 -15.55 6.80
C GLN A 117 -8.02 -15.81 6.93
N GLY A 118 -7.48 -15.55 8.11
CA GLY A 118 -6.09 -15.75 8.47
C GLY A 118 -5.46 -14.46 9.01
N ILE A 119 -4.25 -14.57 9.51
CA ILE A 119 -3.48 -13.44 10.02
C ILE A 119 -2.15 -13.37 9.30
N LEU A 120 -1.88 -12.23 8.68
CA LEU A 120 -0.58 -11.88 8.10
C LEU A 120 0.24 -11.17 9.17
N TYR A 121 1.43 -11.66 9.46
CA TYR A 121 2.37 -11.06 10.38
C TYR A 121 3.54 -10.47 9.62
N VAL A 122 3.93 -9.26 10.02
CA VAL A 122 5.11 -8.55 9.55
C VAL A 122 6.09 -8.50 10.71
N PHE A 123 7.27 -9.05 10.49
CA PHE A 123 8.40 -8.96 11.41
C PHE A 123 9.53 -8.17 10.78
N ASP A 124 10.12 -7.27 11.55
CA ASP A 124 11.21 -6.39 11.13
C ASP A 124 12.55 -6.96 11.59
N ASN A 125 13.54 -7.04 10.71
CA ASN A 125 14.93 -7.05 11.14
C ASN A 125 15.46 -5.61 10.99
N ILE A 126 16.08 -5.06 12.03
CA ILE A 126 16.52 -3.65 12.08
C ILE A 126 17.44 -3.20 10.93
N GLU A 127 17.85 -4.15 10.08
CA GLU A 127 18.61 -3.94 8.85
C GLU A 127 17.71 -3.56 7.66
N GLY A 128 16.39 -3.44 7.88
CA GLY A 128 15.41 -3.00 6.89
C GLY A 128 14.80 -4.13 6.06
N GLU A 129 15.06 -5.41 6.40
CA GLU A 129 14.41 -6.55 5.75
C GLU A 129 13.23 -7.04 6.59
N PHE A 130 12.12 -7.35 5.90
CA PHE A 130 10.91 -7.83 6.56
C PHE A 130 10.70 -9.32 6.31
N THR A 131 10.30 -10.03 7.37
CA THR A 131 9.81 -11.40 7.28
C THR A 131 8.31 -11.44 7.40
N LEU A 132 7.64 -11.98 6.38
CA LEU A 132 6.21 -12.26 6.42
C LEU A 132 5.92 -13.68 6.87
N LYS A 133 4.88 -13.82 7.69
CA LYS A 133 4.31 -15.12 8.06
C LYS A 133 2.81 -15.05 7.92
N PHE A 134 2.20 -16.14 7.45
CA PHE A 134 0.75 -16.25 7.35
C PHE A 134 0.24 -17.42 8.19
N TYR A 135 -0.78 -17.16 8.99
CA TYR A 135 -1.42 -18.16 9.83
C TYR A 135 -2.89 -18.32 9.44
N GLU A 136 -3.27 -19.55 9.06
CA GLU A 136 -4.63 -19.90 8.64
C GLU A 136 -5.48 -20.57 9.73
N GLY A 137 -4.87 -20.90 10.87
CA GLY A 137 -5.58 -21.61 11.93
C GLY A 137 -6.57 -20.72 12.69
N PRO A 138 -7.36 -21.30 13.60
CA PRO A 138 -8.38 -20.56 14.33
C PRO A 138 -7.77 -19.56 15.31
N ILE A 139 -8.44 -18.42 15.49
CA ILE A 139 -8.08 -17.37 16.47
C ILE A 139 -7.96 -17.95 17.88
N SER A 140 -8.77 -18.96 18.23
CA SER A 140 -8.74 -19.62 19.54
C SER A 140 -7.42 -20.31 19.90
N ASN A 141 -6.56 -20.57 18.91
CA ASN A 141 -5.23 -21.14 19.15
C ASN A 141 -4.18 -20.07 19.44
N LEU A 142 -4.48 -18.80 19.17
CA LEU A 142 -3.54 -17.71 19.37
C LEU A 142 -3.37 -17.42 20.85
N LYS A 143 -2.17 -16.95 21.19
CA LYS A 143 -1.81 -16.50 22.54
C LYS A 143 -1.03 -15.20 22.41
N ILE A 144 -1.30 -14.28 23.33
CA ILE A 144 -0.40 -13.14 23.55
C ILE A 144 0.97 -13.72 23.90
N THR A 145 1.99 -13.35 23.13
CA THR A 145 3.32 -13.93 23.22
C THR A 145 4.31 -12.85 23.64
N ASP A 146 5.02 -13.11 24.76
CA ASP A 146 6.10 -12.24 25.21
C ASP A 146 7.23 -12.19 24.19
N TYR A 147 7.94 -11.06 24.15
CA TYR A 147 9.14 -10.94 23.33
C TYR A 147 10.20 -12.00 23.70
N PRO A 148 10.99 -12.47 22.73
CA PRO A 148 12.18 -13.28 23.00
C PRO A 148 13.14 -12.59 23.98
N ASP A 149 14.05 -13.36 24.60
CA ASP A 149 15.10 -12.80 25.45
C ASP A 149 15.84 -11.69 24.68
N ALA A 150 15.96 -10.51 25.29
CA ALA A 150 16.60 -9.33 24.68
C ALA A 150 18.01 -9.62 24.15
N LYS A 151 18.72 -10.61 24.69
CA LYS A 151 20.05 -11.06 24.19
C LYS A 151 19.99 -11.72 22.81
N THR A 152 18.80 -12.11 22.36
CA THR A 152 18.55 -12.76 21.05
C THR A 152 18.02 -11.80 20.00
N LEU A 153 17.71 -10.56 20.40
CA LEU A 153 17.20 -9.52 19.53
C LEU A 153 18.33 -8.57 19.10
N PRO A 154 18.34 -8.13 17.84
CA PRO A 154 19.39 -7.25 17.35
C PRO A 154 19.18 -5.85 17.95
N GLU A 155 20.22 -5.29 18.54
CA GLU A 155 20.20 -3.93 19.12
C GLU A 155 19.06 -3.65 20.14
N ALA A 156 18.68 -4.66 20.94
CA ALA A 156 17.57 -4.58 21.90
C ALA A 156 17.60 -3.38 22.86
N LYS A 157 18.80 -2.86 23.18
CA LYS A 157 18.95 -1.67 24.04
C LYS A 157 18.39 -0.38 23.41
N TYR A 158 18.18 -0.34 22.10
CA TYR A 158 17.69 0.82 21.38
C TYR A 158 16.23 0.65 20.94
N TYR A 159 15.88 -0.54 20.43
CA TYR A 159 14.60 -0.73 19.73
C TYR A 159 13.53 -1.46 20.55
N LEU A 160 13.90 -2.27 21.55
CA LEU A 160 12.94 -3.16 22.20
C LEU A 160 11.77 -2.42 22.86
N GLU A 161 12.04 -1.32 23.56
CA GLU A 161 10.99 -0.55 24.23
C GLU A 161 10.01 0.05 23.21
N GLU A 162 10.51 0.61 22.12
CA GLU A 162 9.69 1.18 21.05
C GLU A 162 8.75 0.14 20.43
N TYR A 163 9.24 -1.08 20.22
CA TYR A 163 8.49 -2.17 19.62
C TYR A 163 7.55 -2.89 20.59
N ARG A 164 7.89 -2.96 21.87
CA ARG A 164 7.16 -3.75 22.88
C ARG A 164 6.16 -2.92 23.68
N ASP A 165 6.51 -1.69 24.03
CA ASP A 165 5.80 -0.95 25.09
C ASP A 165 4.71 -0.03 24.54
N VAL A 166 4.65 0.12 23.21
CA VAL A 166 3.58 0.85 22.51
C VAL A 166 2.83 -0.11 21.62
N ALA A 167 1.50 -0.07 21.67
CA ALA A 167 0.65 -0.90 20.83
C ALA A 167 -0.44 -0.05 20.18
N TYR A 168 -0.70 -0.34 18.91
CA TYR A 168 -1.72 0.33 18.13
C TYR A 168 -2.76 -0.69 17.67
N GLN A 169 -4.04 -0.42 17.91
CA GLN A 169 -5.12 -1.14 17.26
C GLN A 169 -5.36 -0.54 15.88
N LEU A 170 -5.47 -1.40 14.88
CA LEU A 170 -5.68 -0.97 13.50
C LEU A 170 -7.16 -1.03 13.12
N SER A 171 -7.58 -0.12 12.25
CA SER A 171 -8.87 -0.17 11.59
C SER A 171 -8.73 0.19 10.11
N PHE A 172 -9.70 -0.22 9.29
CA PHE A 172 -9.56 -0.20 7.83
C PHE A 172 -10.68 0.57 7.16
N LYS A 173 -10.32 1.36 6.15
CA LYS A 173 -11.26 2.16 5.37
C LYS A 173 -10.90 2.14 3.87
N PRO A 174 -11.87 1.87 2.99
CA PRO A 174 -11.63 1.90 1.55
C PRO A 174 -11.65 3.33 1.02
N ASN A 175 -10.68 3.69 0.20
CA ASN A 175 -10.62 4.99 -0.48
C ASN A 175 -10.15 4.79 -1.94
N TYR A 176 -10.38 5.81 -2.77
CA TYR A 176 -9.76 5.94 -4.08
C TYR A 176 -9.18 7.34 -4.25
N ILE A 177 -8.18 7.49 -5.10
CA ILE A 177 -7.45 8.74 -5.31
C ILE A 177 -6.97 8.84 -6.75
N PHE A 178 -6.73 10.08 -7.19
CA PHE A 178 -6.07 10.37 -8.46
C PHE A 178 -4.68 10.88 -8.16
N TYR A 179 -3.67 10.05 -8.43
CA TYR A 179 -2.26 10.40 -8.26
C TYR A 179 -1.78 11.27 -9.43
N VAL A 180 -2.25 12.50 -9.52
CA VAL A 180 -1.87 13.47 -10.56
C VAL A 180 -1.83 14.87 -9.96
N ALA A 181 -0.83 15.67 -10.36
CA ALA A 181 -0.75 17.09 -10.04
C ALA A 181 -0.80 17.38 -8.52
N GLY A 182 -0.29 16.44 -7.73
CA GLY A 182 -0.14 16.55 -6.28
C GLY A 182 1.33 16.39 -5.91
N ASP A 183 1.65 16.65 -4.65
CA ASP A 183 2.93 16.22 -4.09
C ASP A 183 2.84 14.75 -3.62
N ALA A 184 3.82 14.27 -2.87
CA ALA A 184 3.81 12.90 -2.36
C ALA A 184 2.54 12.53 -1.56
N TYR A 185 1.86 13.51 -0.95
CA TYR A 185 0.75 13.26 -0.04
C TYR A 185 -0.54 14.03 -0.36
N ASP A 186 -0.48 15.27 -0.84
CA ASP A 186 -1.62 16.17 -0.99
C ASP A 186 -2.22 16.16 -2.40
N TYR A 187 -3.47 15.70 -2.48
CA TYR A 187 -4.26 15.63 -3.71
C TYR A 187 -5.57 16.42 -3.61
N ARG A 188 -5.63 17.42 -2.70
CA ARG A 188 -6.82 18.27 -2.50
C ARG A 188 -7.21 19.05 -3.75
N THR A 189 -6.24 19.44 -4.59
CA THR A 189 -6.49 20.22 -5.81
C THR A 189 -7.28 19.38 -6.81
N ILE A 190 -6.77 18.22 -7.21
CA ILE A 190 -7.46 17.33 -8.13
C ILE A 190 -8.81 16.89 -7.57
N ALA A 191 -8.89 16.52 -6.29
CA ALA A 191 -10.14 16.07 -5.69
C ALA A 191 -11.28 17.11 -5.73
N LYS A 192 -10.96 18.40 -5.71
CA LYS A 192 -11.96 19.50 -5.87
C LYS A 192 -12.42 19.69 -7.32
N LEU A 193 -11.59 19.30 -8.29
CA LEU A 193 -11.86 19.47 -9.72
C LEU A 193 -12.63 18.31 -10.33
N ILE A 194 -12.59 17.11 -9.71
CA ILE A 194 -13.35 15.95 -10.17
C ILE A 194 -14.86 16.26 -10.15
N PRO A 195 -15.59 16.06 -11.28
CA PRO A 195 -17.04 16.24 -11.32
C PRO A 195 -17.76 15.36 -10.30
N GLN A 196 -18.76 15.94 -9.61
CA GLN A 196 -19.47 15.24 -8.54
C GLN A 196 -20.17 13.97 -9.03
N ASP A 197 -20.72 13.97 -10.25
CA ASP A 197 -21.41 12.82 -10.83
C ASP A 197 -20.44 11.72 -11.29
N LEU A 198 -19.21 12.06 -11.70
CA LEU A 198 -18.14 11.06 -11.89
C LEU A 198 -17.74 10.45 -10.55
N SER A 199 -17.51 11.30 -9.54
CA SER A 199 -17.16 10.87 -8.19
C SER A 199 -18.24 9.95 -7.58
N ASP A 200 -19.53 10.28 -7.73
CA ASP A 200 -20.64 9.46 -7.26
C ASP A 200 -20.71 8.09 -7.95
N GLN A 201 -20.30 8.00 -9.22
CA GLN A 201 -20.23 6.73 -9.95
C GLN A 201 -19.05 5.88 -9.49
N LEU A 202 -17.87 6.48 -9.30
CA LEU A 202 -16.69 5.82 -8.77
C LEU A 202 -16.93 5.31 -7.33
N ARG A 203 -17.56 6.12 -6.47
CA ARG A 203 -18.00 5.72 -5.13
C ARG A 203 -18.90 4.48 -5.16
N LYS A 204 -19.77 4.34 -6.17
CA LYS A 204 -20.61 3.14 -6.31
C LYS A 204 -19.82 1.91 -6.76
N ILE A 205 -18.85 2.08 -7.66
CA ILE A 205 -18.01 0.98 -8.14
C ILE A 205 -17.11 0.48 -7.01
N PHE A 206 -16.39 1.38 -6.34
CA PHE A 206 -15.43 1.02 -5.30
C PHE A 206 -16.05 0.81 -3.92
N LYS A 207 -17.25 1.36 -3.66
CA LYS A 207 -17.83 1.46 -2.31
C LYS A 207 -16.87 2.17 -1.34
N ALA A 208 -16.23 3.22 -1.84
CA ALA A 208 -15.12 3.91 -1.22
C ALA A 208 -15.25 5.42 -1.41
N GLU A 209 -14.53 6.20 -0.61
CA GLU A 209 -14.55 7.66 -0.70
C GLU A 209 -13.36 8.19 -1.50
N LEU A 210 -13.55 9.34 -2.16
CA LEU A 210 -12.45 10.06 -2.80
C LEU A 210 -11.55 10.64 -1.71
N ALA A 211 -10.33 10.14 -1.63
CA ALA A 211 -9.30 10.67 -0.75
C ALA A 211 -8.70 11.96 -1.33
N THR A 212 -8.29 12.83 -0.42
CA THR A 212 -7.51 14.04 -0.73
C THR A 212 -6.07 13.93 -0.25
N TRP A 213 -5.73 12.82 0.38
CA TRP A 213 -4.44 12.57 1.00
C TRP A 213 -4.00 11.13 0.70
N SER A 214 -2.72 10.91 0.43
CA SER A 214 -2.13 9.58 0.31
C SER A 214 -1.55 9.17 1.68
N PRO A 215 -2.25 8.34 2.48
CA PRO A 215 -1.77 7.98 3.80
C PRO A 215 -0.65 6.97 3.70
N SER A 216 0.35 7.06 4.57
CA SER A 216 1.47 6.11 4.58
C SER A 216 1.01 4.70 4.96
N LEU A 217 0.15 4.52 5.96
CA LEU A 217 -0.29 3.18 6.36
C LEU A 217 -1.45 2.67 5.48
N ARG A 218 -1.19 1.74 4.54
CA ARG A 218 -2.22 1.24 3.61
C ARG A 218 -1.94 -0.15 3.00
N ILE A 219 -2.97 -0.69 2.35
CA ILE A 219 -2.96 -1.85 1.44
C ILE A 219 -3.42 -1.36 0.06
N PHE A 220 -2.81 -1.86 -1.02
CA PHE A 220 -2.99 -1.42 -2.39
C PHE A 220 -2.64 0.06 -2.63
N GLY A 221 -2.75 0.50 -3.88
CA GLY A 221 -2.41 1.86 -4.32
C GLY A 221 -0.94 2.02 -4.66
N ARG A 222 -0.55 3.27 -4.95
CA ARG A 222 0.83 3.65 -5.27
C ARG A 222 1.68 3.54 -3.99
N PRO A 223 2.86 2.91 -3.98
CA PRO A 223 3.86 3.06 -2.91
C PRO A 223 4.42 4.49 -2.82
N LEU A 224 4.74 4.98 -1.62
CA LEU A 224 5.38 6.29 -1.43
C LEU A 224 6.89 6.16 -1.38
N PHE A 225 7.60 6.95 -2.17
CA PHE A 225 9.05 6.98 -2.30
C PHE A 225 9.57 8.39 -2.01
N TRP A 226 10.73 8.48 -1.35
CA TRP A 226 11.34 9.74 -0.92
C TRP A 226 12.34 10.32 -1.93
N GLN A 227 13.01 9.47 -2.71
CA GLN A 227 14.09 9.88 -3.62
C GLN A 227 13.73 9.72 -5.10
N GLY A 228 12.45 9.48 -5.40
CA GLY A 228 11.99 9.25 -6.76
C GLY A 228 12.31 7.85 -7.26
N GLU A 229 12.49 6.86 -6.39
CA GLU A 229 12.81 5.49 -6.82
C GLU A 229 11.65 4.80 -7.56
N ASP A 230 10.47 5.43 -7.62
CA ASP A 230 9.38 5.07 -8.52
C ASP A 230 9.30 5.89 -9.80
N GLU A 231 10.23 6.82 -10.06
CA GLU A 231 10.22 7.63 -11.27
C GLU A 231 10.60 6.80 -12.51
N GLU A 232 9.90 7.05 -13.61
CA GLU A 232 10.23 6.42 -14.89
C GLU A 232 11.62 6.86 -15.36
N GLY A 233 12.47 5.89 -15.70
CA GLY A 233 13.87 6.16 -16.05
C GLY A 233 14.81 6.36 -14.86
N PHE A 234 14.36 6.07 -13.62
CA PHE A 234 15.24 6.01 -12.46
C PHE A 234 16.13 4.76 -12.52
N ASP A 235 17.25 4.85 -13.23
CA ASP A 235 18.31 3.85 -13.20
C ASP A 235 19.20 4.07 -11.98
N TYR A 236 19.43 3.00 -11.23
CA TYR A 236 20.35 3.00 -10.08
C TYR A 236 21.83 3.14 -10.48
N ASP A 237 22.15 3.13 -11.78
CA ASP A 237 23.52 3.10 -12.28
C ASP A 237 23.78 4.21 -13.31
N ASP A 238 24.55 5.19 -12.85
CA ASP A 238 25.42 6.06 -13.63
C ASP A 238 26.61 5.22 -14.18
N ASP A 239 26.30 4.14 -14.92
CA ASP A 239 27.29 3.37 -15.69
C ASP A 239 26.82 3.36 -17.16
N GLU A 240 27.52 4.15 -17.98
CA GLU A 240 27.31 4.34 -19.42
C GLU A 240 27.02 3.00 -20.15
N GLY A 241 25.77 2.76 -20.55
CA GLY A 241 25.44 1.51 -21.26
C GLY A 241 24.04 1.42 -21.83
N GLU A 242 23.89 1.94 -23.06
CA GLU A 242 22.84 1.66 -24.04
C GLU A 242 21.39 2.03 -23.65
N GLU A 243 20.91 3.14 -24.23
CA GLU A 243 19.49 3.46 -24.38
C GLU A 243 18.78 2.29 -25.09
N GLU A 244 18.14 1.39 -24.34
CA GLU A 244 17.11 0.52 -24.91
C GLU A 244 15.84 1.36 -25.08
N GLU A 245 15.50 1.65 -26.34
CA GLU A 245 14.19 2.19 -26.73
C GLU A 245 13.10 1.29 -26.13
N THR A 246 12.46 1.75 -25.05
CA THR A 246 11.25 1.14 -24.53
C THR A 246 10.12 1.44 -25.50
N GLU A 247 9.78 0.46 -26.34
CA GLU A 247 8.56 0.49 -27.14
C GLU A 247 7.37 0.75 -26.20
N GLU A 248 6.70 1.90 -26.34
CA GLU A 248 5.40 2.17 -25.73
C GLU A 248 4.38 1.15 -26.26
N VAL A 249 4.24 0.03 -25.56
CA VAL A 249 3.17 -0.93 -25.83
C VAL A 249 1.91 -0.43 -25.14
N GLU A 250 0.91 -0.02 -25.94
CA GLU A 250 -0.48 0.15 -25.55
C GLU A 250 -1.06 -1.14 -24.93
N ASN A 251 -0.73 -1.43 -23.67
CA ASN A 251 -1.28 -2.57 -22.93
C ASN A 251 -2.22 -2.07 -21.83
N LEU A 252 -3.46 -1.78 -22.21
CA LEU A 252 -4.60 -1.70 -21.27
C LEU A 252 -4.92 -3.06 -20.59
N THR A 253 -4.02 -4.04 -20.64
CA THR A 253 -4.27 -5.45 -20.27
C THR A 253 -3.27 -6.06 -19.30
N GLU A 254 -2.10 -5.47 -19.06
CA GLU A 254 -1.19 -5.95 -18.01
C GLU A 254 -1.56 -5.26 -16.69
N GLU A 255 -2.48 -5.87 -15.94
CA GLU A 255 -2.68 -5.51 -14.53
C GLU A 255 -1.33 -5.56 -13.82
N GLU A 256 -1.05 -4.59 -12.94
CA GLU A 256 0.10 -4.64 -12.03
C GLU A 256 0.18 -6.04 -11.42
N ASN A 257 1.21 -6.79 -11.82
CA ASN A 257 1.43 -8.13 -11.31
C ASN A 257 1.78 -8.06 -9.83
N ASP A 258 2.51 -7.03 -9.41
CA ASP A 258 2.89 -6.83 -8.02
C ASP A 258 1.88 -5.95 -7.27
N ILE A 259 1.47 -6.47 -6.12
CA ILE A 259 0.43 -5.88 -5.28
C ILE A 259 1.06 -5.41 -3.98
N LEU A 260 0.88 -4.13 -3.66
CA LEU A 260 1.23 -3.57 -2.36
C LEU A 260 0.29 -4.17 -1.29
N ILE A 261 0.80 -5.06 -0.44
CA ILE A 261 0.00 -5.69 0.62
C ILE A 261 0.17 -5.02 1.98
N PHE A 262 1.23 -4.22 2.15
CA PHE A 262 1.41 -3.38 3.32
C PHE A 262 2.42 -2.26 3.01
N HIS A 263 2.07 -1.03 3.34
CA HIS A 263 2.99 0.13 3.35
C HIS A 263 2.98 0.70 4.76
N SER A 264 4.14 1.07 5.28
CA SER A 264 4.23 1.90 6.49
C SER A 264 5.47 2.79 6.47
N GLU A 265 5.59 3.65 7.47
CA GLU A 265 6.78 4.45 7.75
C GLU A 265 7.60 3.78 8.85
N ILE A 266 8.92 3.82 8.71
CA ILE A 266 9.87 3.41 9.74
C ILE A 266 11.09 4.32 9.70
N GLY A 267 11.41 4.94 10.85
CA GLY A 267 12.47 5.94 10.93
C GLY A 267 12.22 7.12 9.98
N GLU A 268 13.19 7.37 9.09
CA GLU A 268 13.14 8.47 8.09
C GLU A 268 12.73 7.97 6.69
N GLY A 269 12.08 6.80 6.61
CA GLY A 269 11.72 6.20 5.32
C GLY A 269 10.38 5.49 5.30
N HIS A 270 10.04 5.06 4.10
CA HIS A 270 8.91 4.21 3.78
C HIS A 270 9.38 2.81 3.46
N PHE A 271 8.61 1.83 3.88
CA PHE A 271 8.79 0.48 3.39
C PHE A 271 7.51 -0.05 2.76
N HIS A 272 7.71 -0.95 1.81
CA HIS A 272 6.65 -1.51 1.00
C HIS A 272 6.80 -3.00 1.02
N ILE A 273 5.73 -3.71 1.33
CA ILE A 273 5.65 -5.15 1.18
C ILE A 273 4.79 -5.44 -0.03
N ARG A 274 5.38 -6.15 -0.98
CA ARG A 274 4.78 -6.47 -2.27
C ARG A 274 4.74 -7.97 -2.50
N ILE A 275 3.78 -8.40 -3.31
CA ILE A 275 3.64 -9.79 -3.72
C ILE A 275 2.97 -9.86 -5.08
N ASP A 276 3.39 -10.80 -5.90
CA ASP A 276 2.69 -11.12 -7.14
C ASP A 276 1.22 -11.52 -6.88
N ARG A 277 0.32 -11.02 -7.71
CA ARG A 277 -1.13 -11.17 -7.64
C ARG A 277 -1.55 -12.64 -7.62
N LYS A 278 -0.89 -13.50 -8.39
CA LYS A 278 -1.17 -14.94 -8.42
C LYS A 278 -0.66 -15.60 -7.15
N ASN A 279 0.54 -15.24 -6.67
CA ASN A 279 1.06 -15.73 -5.39
C ASN A 279 0.18 -15.35 -4.21
N LEU A 280 -0.39 -14.13 -4.19
CA LEU A 280 -1.36 -13.71 -3.17
C LEU A 280 -2.62 -14.58 -3.17
N LYS A 281 -3.20 -14.81 -4.35
CA LYS A 281 -4.38 -15.71 -4.51
C LYS A 281 -4.08 -17.15 -4.10
N ASP A 282 -2.89 -17.64 -4.43
CA ASP A 282 -2.40 -18.98 -4.09
C ASP A 282 -1.90 -19.07 -2.63
N LYS A 283 -1.95 -17.97 -1.85
CA LYS A 283 -1.50 -17.86 -0.46
C LYS A 283 -0.01 -18.15 -0.25
N LYS A 284 0.82 -17.87 -1.25
CA LYS A 284 2.28 -18.03 -1.21
C LYS A 284 2.96 -16.78 -0.66
N PHE A 285 2.66 -16.46 0.60
CA PHE A 285 3.18 -15.26 1.27
C PHE A 285 4.69 -15.28 1.49
N ASP A 286 5.34 -16.44 1.35
CA ASP A 286 6.79 -16.60 1.32
C ASP A 286 7.45 -16.04 0.04
N ALA A 287 6.66 -15.79 -1.01
CA ALA A 287 7.11 -15.14 -2.24
C ALA A 287 6.95 -13.60 -2.20
N ALA A 288 6.48 -13.05 -1.08
CA ALA A 288 6.44 -11.61 -0.89
C ALA A 288 7.85 -11.06 -0.66
N TYR A 289 8.07 -9.82 -1.08
CA TYR A 289 9.34 -9.11 -0.92
C TYR A 289 9.09 -7.72 -0.36
N SER A 290 10.15 -7.12 0.20
CA SER A 290 10.09 -5.75 0.72
C SER A 290 11.06 -4.83 0.00
N THR A 291 10.65 -3.58 -0.17
CA THR A 291 11.52 -2.46 -0.59
C THR A 291 11.51 -1.39 0.50
N TYR A 292 12.57 -0.60 0.55
CA TYR A 292 12.70 0.54 1.45
C TYR A 292 13.11 1.77 0.64
N SER A 293 12.58 2.92 1.03
CA SER A 293 12.89 4.23 0.46
C SER A 293 13.05 5.23 1.60
N GLY A 294 14.22 5.83 1.72
CA GLY A 294 14.54 6.72 2.83
C GLY A 294 15.89 7.39 2.64
N THR A 295 16.25 8.28 3.57
CA THR A 295 17.51 9.04 3.55
C THR A 295 18.63 8.39 4.34
#